data_AF-A0A6C0CP64-F1
#
_entry.id   AF-A0A6C0CP64-F1
#
_cell.length_a   1.000
_cell.length_b   1.000
_cell.length_c   1.000
_cell.angle_alpha   90.00
_cell.angle_beta   90.00
_cell.angle_gamma   90.00
#
_symmetry.space_group_name_H-M   'P 1'
#
loop_
_entity.id
_entity.type
_entity.pdbx_description
1 polymer ?
#
loop_
_entity_poly.entity_id
_entity_poly.type
_entity_poly.pdbx_seq_one_letter_code
_entity_poly.pdbx_strand_id
1 'polypeptide(L)'
;MRSKNNKFVKEQYHLVSIIVDLLDLKNTRTHILHNLDNNEQIQNGIINLAPEIRKYYNCNNLKAVTHPSIIKRPWLSIIKTLLKPYYEIKIEDYHFTLKTEESKKYIHTQKYTFTEIKRGHYISYTELSIPIDDV
;
A
#
# COMPACT_ATOMS: atom_id res chain seq x y z
N MET A 1 -14.99 -24.03 -9.53
CA MET A 1 -14.43 -23.60 -8.22
C MET A 1 -14.44 -22.07 -8.15
N ARG A 2 -15.18 -21.45 -7.22
CA ARG A 2 -15.08 -20.00 -6.97
C ARG A 2 -13.72 -19.72 -6.31
N SER A 3 -12.88 -18.88 -6.92
CA SER A 3 -11.60 -18.48 -6.32
C SER A 3 -11.84 -17.67 -5.04
N LYS A 4 -10.91 -17.74 -4.07
CA LYS A 4 -10.99 -16.97 -2.80
C LYS A 4 -11.23 -15.47 -3.00
N ASN A 5 -10.93 -14.94 -4.19
CA ASN A 5 -11.09 -13.53 -4.54
C ASN A 5 -12.53 -13.01 -4.40
N ASN A 6 -13.56 -13.86 -4.50
CA ASN A 6 -14.95 -13.39 -4.41
C ASN A 6 -15.54 -13.48 -2.99
N LYS A 7 -14.84 -14.12 -2.04
CA LYS A 7 -15.39 -14.36 -0.68
C LYS A 7 -15.04 -13.23 0.31
N PHE A 8 -13.89 -12.57 0.14
CA PHE A 8 -13.36 -11.60 1.10
C PHE A 8 -13.14 -10.21 0.51
N VAL A 9 -13.93 -9.83 -0.50
CA VAL A 9 -13.74 -8.56 -1.22
C VAL A 9 -13.83 -7.36 -0.27
N LYS A 10 -14.75 -7.39 0.71
CA LYS A 10 -14.94 -6.31 1.68
C LYS A 10 -13.72 -6.15 2.60
N GLU A 11 -13.19 -7.25 3.11
CA GLU A 11 -12.03 -7.27 4.00
C GLU A 11 -10.74 -6.91 3.27
N GLN A 12 -10.57 -7.43 2.05
CA GLN A 12 -9.46 -7.06 1.17
C GLN A 12 -9.47 -5.55 0.88
N TYR A 13 -10.65 -5.00 0.61
CA TYR A 13 -10.84 -3.58 0.39
C TYR A 13 -10.59 -2.75 1.65
N HIS A 14 -11.04 -3.21 2.82
CA HIS A 14 -10.77 -2.55 4.10
C HIS A 14 -9.26 -2.44 4.36
N LEU A 15 -8.50 -3.51 4.13
CA LEU A 15 -7.03 -3.50 4.24
C LEU A 15 -6.38 -2.50 3.27
N VAL A 16 -6.89 -2.40 2.05
CA VAL A 16 -6.44 -1.41 1.06
C VAL A 16 -6.73 0.01 1.55
N SER A 17 -7.94 0.27 2.08
CA SER A 17 -8.31 1.58 2.64
C SER A 17 -7.37 2.00 3.77
N ILE A 18 -7.05 1.09 4.69
CA ILE A 18 -6.10 1.39 5.78
C ILE A 18 -4.74 1.81 5.20
N ILE A 19 -4.23 1.11 4.18
CA ILE A 19 -2.94 1.46 3.55
C ILE A 19 -3.03 2.82 2.84
N VAL A 20 -4.13 3.09 2.14
CA VAL A 20 -4.39 4.37 1.47
C VAL A 20 -4.42 5.53 2.47
N ASP A 21 -5.07 5.33 3.62
CA ASP A 21 -5.17 6.35 4.67
C ASP A 21 -3.83 6.51 5.41
N LEU A 22 -3.08 5.44 5.68
CA LEU A 22 -1.73 5.51 6.28
C LEU A 22 -0.73 6.27 5.42
N LEU A 23 -0.85 6.16 4.09
CA LEU A 23 -0.04 6.91 3.15
C LEU A 23 -0.64 8.27 2.80
N ASP A 24 -1.85 8.59 3.28
CA ASP A 24 -2.57 9.82 2.96
C ASP A 24 -2.69 10.07 1.44
N LEU A 25 -2.96 9.02 0.65
CA LEU A 25 -2.95 9.12 -0.82
C LEU A 25 -4.06 10.01 -1.40
N LYS A 26 -5.07 10.36 -0.58
CA LYS A 26 -6.14 11.30 -0.95
C LYS A 26 -5.60 12.72 -1.11
N ASN A 27 -4.71 13.15 -0.21
CA ASN A 27 -4.12 14.48 -0.21
C ASN A 27 -2.75 14.49 -0.88
N THR A 28 -1.93 13.46 -0.62
CA THR A 28 -0.54 13.38 -1.06
C THR A 28 -0.33 12.15 -1.93
N ARG A 29 -0.33 12.31 -3.26
CA ARG A 29 -0.14 11.18 -4.20
C ARG A 29 1.31 10.81 -4.46
N THR A 30 2.25 11.57 -3.93
CA THR A 30 3.68 11.40 -4.21
C THR A 30 4.47 11.26 -2.92
N HIS A 31 5.27 10.20 -2.83
CA HIS A 31 6.09 9.93 -1.67
C HIS A 31 7.54 9.70 -2.06
N ILE A 32 8.45 10.27 -1.28
CA ILE A 32 9.88 10.03 -1.41
C ILE A 32 10.23 8.82 -0.55
N LEU A 33 10.87 7.81 -1.14
CA LEU A 33 11.25 6.58 -0.46
C LEU A 33 12.11 6.85 0.78
N HIS A 34 13.04 7.81 0.69
CA HIS A 34 13.83 8.25 1.84
C HIS A 34 12.96 8.70 3.02
N ASN A 35 11.87 9.43 2.79
CA ASN A 35 11.00 9.90 3.87
C ASN A 35 10.21 8.73 4.47
N LEU A 36 9.78 7.78 3.64
CA LEU A 36 9.11 6.56 4.09
C LEU A 36 10.04 5.64 4.88
N ASP A 37 11.30 5.49 4.44
CA ASP A 37 12.35 4.74 5.14
C ASP A 37 12.63 5.30 6.55
N ASN A 38 12.34 6.58 6.79
CA ASN A 38 12.50 7.23 8.11
C ASN A 38 11.18 7.37 8.89
N ASN A 39 10.05 6.89 8.37
CA ASN A 39 8.77 6.95 9.06
C ASN A 39 8.38 5.59 9.65
N GLU A 40 8.83 5.32 10.88
CA GLU A 40 8.56 4.05 11.56
C GLU A 40 7.06 3.79 11.79
N GLN A 41 6.26 4.84 12.01
CA GLN A 41 4.82 4.72 12.21
C GLN A 41 4.14 4.09 10.99
N ILE A 42 4.42 4.59 9.79
CA ILE A 42 3.88 4.04 8.54
C ILE A 42 4.38 2.61 8.32
N GLN A 43 5.69 2.38 8.51
CA GLN A 43 6.31 1.07 8.29
C GLN A 43 5.69 0.00 9.21
N ASN A 44 5.63 0.27 10.51
CA ASN A 44 5.07 -0.64 11.50
C ASN A 44 3.57 -0.81 11.27
N GLY A 45 2.84 0.26 10.94
CA GLY A 45 1.42 0.20 10.59
C GLY A 45 1.14 -0.81 9.48
N ILE A 46 1.94 -0.79 8.40
CA ILE A 46 1.76 -1.72 7.28
C ILE A 46 2.20 -3.15 7.64
N ILE A 47 3.31 -3.31 8.36
CA ILE A 47 3.79 -4.65 8.77
C ILE A 47 2.79 -5.34 9.71
N ASN A 48 2.16 -4.58 10.60
CA ASN A 48 1.17 -5.09 11.55
C ASN A 48 -0.12 -5.58 10.87
N LEU A 49 -0.38 -5.19 9.61
CA LEU A 49 -1.47 -5.75 8.81
C LEU A 49 -1.17 -7.16 8.26
N ALA A 50 0.08 -7.62 8.32
CA ALA A 50 0.48 -8.90 7.74
C ALA A 50 -0.38 -10.11 8.19
N PRO A 51 -0.78 -10.27 9.48
CA PRO A 51 -1.65 -11.36 9.89
C PRO A 51 -3.03 -11.33 9.20
N GLU A 52 -3.65 -10.15 9.08
CA GLU A 52 -4.94 -9.99 8.39
C GLU A 52 -4.79 -10.23 6.88
N ILE A 53 -3.70 -9.73 6.28
CA ILE A 53 -3.40 -9.99 4.87
C ILE A 53 -3.27 -11.51 4.62
N ARG A 54 -2.65 -12.28 5.53
CA ARG A 54 -2.56 -13.75 5.41
C ARG A 54 -3.91 -14.45 5.41
N LYS A 55 -4.90 -13.91 6.12
CA LYS A 55 -6.26 -14.48 6.17
C LYS A 55 -6.99 -14.29 4.85
N TYR A 56 -6.89 -13.10 4.27
CA TYR A 56 -7.75 -12.68 3.16
C TYR A 56 -7.08 -12.72 1.77
N TYR A 57 -5.76 -12.75 1.70
CA TYR A 57 -5.01 -12.81 0.43
C TYR A 57 -4.26 -14.13 0.24
N ASN A 58 -4.10 -14.55 -1.02
CA ASN A 58 -3.16 -15.61 -1.35
C ASN A 58 -1.73 -15.08 -1.22
N CYS A 59 -1.06 -15.45 -0.13
CA CYS A 59 0.28 -14.97 0.20
C CYS A 59 1.42 -15.86 -0.32
N ASN A 60 1.14 -16.89 -1.13
CA ASN A 60 2.16 -17.81 -1.63
C ASN A 60 3.30 -17.08 -2.36
N ASN A 61 2.96 -16.01 -3.08
CA ASN A 61 3.93 -15.17 -3.80
C ASN A 61 4.29 -13.86 -3.07
N LEU A 62 3.68 -13.59 -1.91
CA LEU A 62 3.94 -12.37 -1.12
C LEU A 62 4.93 -12.67 0.01
N LYS A 63 6.22 -12.76 -0.35
CA LYS A 63 7.32 -13.05 0.59
C LYS A 63 7.43 -12.03 1.73
N ALA A 64 7.06 -10.78 1.47
CA ALA A 64 7.05 -9.73 2.48
C ALA A 64 6.09 -9.99 3.64
N VAL A 65 5.02 -10.75 3.40
CA VAL A 65 4.07 -11.16 4.44
C VAL A 65 4.48 -12.49 5.06
N THR A 66 5.00 -13.44 4.26
CA THR A 66 5.34 -14.79 4.75
C THR A 66 6.67 -14.85 5.50
N HIS A 67 7.68 -14.10 5.03
CA HIS A 67 9.05 -14.06 5.54
C HIS A 67 9.58 -12.62 5.59
N PRO A 68 8.99 -11.74 6.44
CA PRO A 68 9.33 -10.32 6.46
C PRO A 68 10.80 -10.04 6.81
N SER A 69 11.43 -10.88 7.64
CA SER A 69 12.83 -10.71 8.10
C SER A 69 13.89 -10.81 6.99
N ILE A 70 13.56 -11.47 5.87
CA ILE A 70 14.49 -11.67 4.74
C ILE A 70 14.38 -10.50 3.74
N ILE A 71 13.26 -9.79 3.73
CA ILE A 71 12.99 -8.73 2.77
C ILE A 71 13.44 -7.40 3.37
N LYS A 72 14.30 -6.66 2.66
CA LYS A 72 14.83 -5.37 3.14
C LYS A 72 13.74 -4.34 3.48
N ARG A 73 12.64 -4.33 2.72
CA ARG A 73 11.51 -3.40 2.89
C ARG A 73 10.19 -4.16 2.73
N PRO A 74 9.77 -4.95 3.74
CA PRO A 74 8.58 -5.78 3.61
C PRO A 74 7.33 -4.89 3.46
N TRP A 75 7.25 -3.79 4.21
CA TRP A 75 6.18 -2.80 4.09
C TRP A 75 6.01 -2.26 2.66
N LEU A 76 7.10 -1.93 1.96
CA LEU A 76 7.04 -1.38 0.60
C LEU A 76 6.51 -2.43 -0.40
N SER A 77 6.96 -3.68 -0.25
CA SER A 77 6.47 -4.77 -1.09
C SER A 77 4.98 -5.05 -0.84
N ILE A 78 4.50 -4.90 0.39
CA ILE A 78 3.08 -5.02 0.73
C ILE A 78 2.28 -3.90 0.03
N ILE A 79 2.67 -2.63 0.21
CA ILE A 79 2.03 -1.48 -0.45
C ILE A 79 1.91 -1.74 -1.95
N LYS A 80 3.03 -2.02 -2.63
CA LYS A 80 3.05 -2.19 -4.09
C LYS A 80 2.17 -3.34 -4.54
N THR A 81 2.08 -4.43 -3.77
CA THR A 81 1.27 -5.59 -4.13
C THR A 81 -0.22 -5.31 -3.97
N LEU A 82 -0.62 -4.74 -2.82
CA LEU A 82 -2.03 -4.52 -2.48
C LEU A 82 -2.62 -3.33 -3.25
N LEU A 83 -1.83 -2.30 -3.55
CA LEU A 83 -2.31 -1.11 -4.26
C LEU A 83 -2.28 -1.25 -5.79
N LYS A 84 -1.45 -2.15 -6.36
CA LYS A 84 -1.34 -2.34 -7.81
C LYS A 84 -2.67 -2.52 -8.57
N PRO A 85 -3.70 -3.21 -8.04
CA PRO A 85 -4.99 -3.32 -8.72
C PRO A 85 -5.76 -2.00 -8.83
N TYR A 86 -5.49 -1.04 -7.93
CA TYR A 86 -6.24 0.21 -7.74
C TYR A 86 -5.45 1.45 -8.22
N TYR A 87 -4.12 1.37 -8.18
CA TYR A 87 -3.22 2.48 -8.52
C TYR A 87 -2.19 2.05 -9.56
N GLU A 88 -1.97 2.92 -10.54
CA GLU A 88 -0.75 2.94 -11.32
C GLU A 88 0.37 3.58 -10.47
N ILE A 89 1.44 2.83 -10.24
CA ILE A 89 2.56 3.24 -9.39
C ILE A 89 3.75 3.57 -10.28
N LYS A 90 4.01 4.86 -10.47
CA LYS A 90 5.20 5.36 -11.19
C LYS A 90 6.36 5.47 -10.21
N ILE A 91 7.54 5.03 -10.63
CA ILE A 91 8.77 5.11 -9.84
C ILE A 91 9.78 5.90 -10.67
N GLU A 92 10.31 6.96 -10.08
CA GLU A 92 11.30 7.83 -10.71
C GLU A 92 12.51 7.98 -9.80
N ASP A 93 13.70 8.06 -10.39
CA ASP A 93 14.89 8.42 -9.63
C ASP A 93 14.78 9.87 -9.14
N TYR A 94 15.17 10.08 -7.89
CA TYR A 94 15.07 11.37 -7.24
C TYR A 94 16.31 11.66 -6.42
N HIS A 95 16.81 12.88 -6.55
CA HIS A 95 18.01 13.34 -5.88
C HIS A 95 17.72 14.63 -5.16
N PHE A 96 18.17 14.75 -3.92
CA PHE A 96 18.06 15.98 -3.16
C PHE A 96 19.22 16.10 -2.18
N THR A 97 19.46 17.32 -1.71
CA THR A 97 20.50 17.61 -0.73
C THR A 97 19.84 17.89 0.61
N LEU A 98 20.15 17.09 1.62
CA LEU A 98 19.82 17.41 3.01
C LEU A 98 20.89 18.36 3.55
N LYS A 99 20.44 19.51 4.07
CA LYS A 99 21.30 20.42 4.83
C LYS A 99 21.14 20.09 6.30
N THR A 100 22.20 19.61 6.94
CA THR A 100 22.30 19.58 8.40
C THR A 100 23.16 20.77 8.85
N GLU A 101 23.16 21.08 10.14
CA GLU A 101 23.93 22.21 10.70
C GLU A 101 25.44 22.10 10.40
N GLU A 102 25.94 20.88 10.22
CA GLU A 102 27.38 20.60 10.07
C GLU A 102 27.78 20.18 8.64
N SER A 103 26.85 19.74 7.78
CA SER A 103 27.20 19.27 6.42
C SER A 103 26.04 19.27 5.42
N LYS A 104 26.39 19.22 4.14
CA LYS A 104 25.46 18.94 3.03
C LYS A 104 25.59 17.48 2.63
N LYS A 105 24.52 16.70 2.75
CA LYS A 105 24.49 15.29 2.33
C LYS A 105 23.65 15.15 1.07
N TYR A 106 24.27 14.65 0.00
CA TYR A 106 23.57 14.28 -1.21
C TYR A 106 22.89 12.92 -1.03
N ILE A 107 21.58 12.87 -1.29
CA ILE A 107 20.78 11.65 -1.20
C ILE A 107 20.25 11.30 -2.58
N HIS A 108 20.59 10.10 -3.03
CA HIS A 108 19.91 9.43 -4.13
C HIS A 108 18.82 8.52 -3.56
N THR A 109 17.61 8.63 -4.09
CA THR A 109 16.45 7.86 -3.66
C THR A 109 15.45 7.70 -4.81
N GLN A 110 14.30 7.14 -4.51
CA GLN A 110 13.20 6.98 -5.45
C GLN A 110 12.01 7.82 -5.02
N LYS A 111 11.29 8.35 -6.01
CA LYS A 111 10.01 9.02 -5.83
C LYS A 111 8.92 8.13 -6.40
N TYR A 112 7.93 7.83 -5.58
CA TYR A 112 6.77 7.03 -5.92
C TYR A 112 5.59 7.95 -6.14
N THR A 113 4.94 7.86 -7.30
CA THR A 113 3.69 8.58 -7.58
C THR A 113 2.58 7.58 -7.84
N PHE A 114 1.48 7.75 -7.12
CA PHE A 114 0.31 6.87 -7.15
C PHE A 114 -0.82 7.57 -7.92
N THR A 115 -1.26 6.98 -9.03
CA THR A 115 -2.37 7.49 -9.84
C THR A 115 -3.50 6.48 -9.82
N GLU A 116 -4.69 6.87 -9.35
CA GLU A 116 -5.85 5.98 -9.33
C GLU A 116 -6.20 5.51 -10.73
N ILE A 117 -6.36 4.20 -10.89
CA ILE A 117 -6.81 3.60 -12.13
C ILE A 117 -8.32 3.85 -12.21
N LYS A 118 -8.73 4.82 -13.03
CA LYS A 118 -10.14 4.97 -13.42
C LYS A 118 -10.53 3.78 -14.29
N ARG A 119 -10.93 2.68 -13.67
CA ARG A 119 -11.57 1.59 -14.42
C ARG A 119 -12.90 2.11 -14.93
N GLY A 120 -13.04 2.21 -16.25
CA GLY A 120 -14.34 2.41 -16.88
C GLY A 120 -15.27 1.29 -16.42
N HIS A 121 -16.40 1.67 -15.83
CA HIS A 121 -17.48 0.84 -15.26
C HIS A 121 -17.22 0.16 -13.90
N TYR A 122 -17.84 0.77 -12.86
CA TYR A 122 -18.17 0.32 -11.49
C TYR A 122 -16.97 -0.08 -10.59
N ILE A 123 -16.79 0.46 -9.38
CA ILE A 123 -17.76 0.75 -8.31
C ILE A 123 -17.46 2.14 -7.73
N SER A 124 -18.42 3.06 -7.85
CA SER A 124 -18.46 4.26 -7.02
C SER A 124 -18.71 3.87 -5.55
N TYR A 125 -18.05 4.58 -4.64
CA TYR A 125 -18.05 4.39 -3.19
C TYR A 125 -19.44 4.52 -2.50
N THR A 126 -20.52 4.65 -3.27
CA THR A 126 -21.89 4.91 -2.81
C THR A 126 -22.87 3.75 -3.04
N GLU A 127 -22.47 2.66 -3.70
CA GLU A 127 -23.37 1.52 -4.02
C GLU A 127 -23.03 0.21 -3.31
N LEU A 128 -22.34 0.25 -2.16
CA LEU A 128 -22.37 -0.86 -1.21
C LEU A 128 -23.67 -0.80 -0.39
N SER A 129 -24.80 -0.90 -1.08
CA SER A 129 -26.06 -1.34 -0.48
C SER A 129 -25.86 -2.81 -0.11
N ILE A 130 -25.45 -3.04 1.14
CA ILE A 130 -25.54 -4.35 1.77
C ILE A 130 -27.04 -4.70 1.76
N PRO A 131 -27.48 -5.80 1.11
CA PRO A 131 -28.79 -6.34 1.43
C PRO A 131 -28.73 -6.71 2.91
N ILE A 132 -29.52 -6.01 3.72
CA ILE A 132 -29.91 -6.52 5.02
C ILE A 132 -30.78 -7.73 4.65
N ASP A 133 -30.21 -8.93 4.71
CA ASP A 133 -31.00 -10.14 4.65
C ASP A 133 -32.00 -10.07 5.82
N ASP A 134 -33.29 -10.05 5.46
CA ASP A 134 -34.43 -10.15 6.37
C ASP A 134 -34.24 -11.30 7.36
N VAL A 135 -34.36 -10.97 8.66
CA VAL A 135 -34.75 -11.91 9.72
C VAL A 135 -36.01 -11.36 10.37
#